data_AF-A0A7X8ATK2-F1
#
_entry.id   AF-A0A7X8ATK2-F1
#
_cell.length_a   1.000
_cell.length_b   1.000
_cell.length_c   1.000
_cell.angle_alpha   90.00
_cell.angle_beta   90.00
_cell.angle_gamma   90.00
#
_symmetry.space_group_name_H-M   'P 1'
#
loop_
_entity.id
_entity.type
_entity.pdbx_description
1 polymer ?
#
loop_
_entity_poly.entity_id
_entity_poly.type
_entity_poly.pdbx_seq_one_letter_code
_entity_poly.pdbx_strand_id
1 'polypeptide(L)' 'AIEYLNGKIICEYDNGDCDMTLYVIENEHFWFGTLLSLGDWIEIITPEHIRHRVLEASKKIVSLYQKL' A
#
# COMPACT_ATOMS: atom_id res chain seq x y z
N ALA A 1 4.91 5.57 10.27
CA ALA A 1 4.78 4.74 9.06
C ALA A 1 4.79 5.60 7.80
N ILE A 2 3.84 6.53 7.62
CA ILE A 2 3.76 7.43 6.46
C ILE A 2 4.98 8.35 6.33
N GLU A 3 5.53 8.85 7.44
CA GLU A 3 6.72 9.70 7.43
C GLU A 3 7.94 9.03 6.76
N TYR A 4 8.12 7.72 6.94
CA TYR A 4 9.20 6.96 6.28
C TYR A 4 9.02 6.88 4.76
N LEU A 5 7.78 6.72 4.29
CA LEU A 5 7.48 6.62 2.86
C LEU A 5 7.77 7.93 2.12
N ASN A 6 7.95 9.03 2.87
CA ASN A 6 8.23 10.37 2.36
C ASN A 6 7.31 10.75 1.17
N GLY A 7 6.05 10.39 1.32
CA GLY A 7 5.09 10.55 0.25
C GLY A 7 4.71 12.00 0.03
N LYS A 8 4.55 12.36 -1.25
CA LYS A 8 4.19 13.70 -1.67
C LYS A 8 2.71 13.76 -1.96
N ILE A 9 1.96 14.51 -1.16
CA ILE A 9 0.56 14.82 -1.43
C ILE A 9 0.46 15.57 -2.74
N ILE A 10 -0.45 15.13 -3.61
CA ILE A 10 -0.70 15.72 -4.94
C ILE A 10 -2.07 16.41 -4.94
N CYS A 11 -3.03 15.86 -4.19
CA CYS A 11 -4.38 16.37 -4.07
C CYS A 11 -4.93 16.03 -2.68
N GLU A 12 -5.67 16.96 -2.09
CA GLU A 12 -6.44 16.74 -0.87
C GLU A 12 -7.92 16.91 -1.21
N TYR A 13 -8.75 16.08 -0.61
CA TYR A 13 -10.18 16.04 -0.84
C TYR A 13 -10.93 16.53 0.40
N ASP A 14 -12.12 17.11 0.22
CA ASP A 14 -12.93 17.67 1.32
C ASP A 14 -13.36 16.63 2.37
N ASN A 15 -13.35 15.36 2.00
CA ASN A 15 -13.65 14.24 2.89
C ASN A 15 -12.47 13.83 3.80
N GLY A 16 -11.30 14.47 3.65
CA GLY A 16 -10.09 14.17 4.40
C GLY A 16 -9.17 13.14 3.75
N ASP A 17 -9.54 12.59 2.58
CA ASP A 17 -8.65 11.73 1.80
C ASP A 17 -7.62 12.56 1.04
N CYS A 18 -6.54 11.92 0.58
CA CYS A 18 -5.56 12.54 -0.28
C CYS A 18 -4.94 11.55 -1.26
N ASP A 19 -4.55 12.06 -2.43
CA ASP A 19 -3.70 11.34 -3.36
C ASP A 19 -2.24 11.65 -3.07
N MET A 20 -1.40 10.62 -3.11
CA MET A 20 0.01 10.72 -2.77
C MET A 20 0.89 9.98 -3.78
N THR A 21 2.02 10.58 -4.16
CA THR A 21 3.09 9.89 -4.89
C THR A 21 4.17 9.44 -3.92
N LEU A 22 4.56 8.16 -4.03
CA LEU A 22 5.70 7.59 -3.32
C LEU A 22 6.85 7.31 -4.30
N TYR A 23 8.09 7.57 -3.87
CA TYR A 23 9.29 7.17 -4.59
C TYR A 23 10.02 6.12 -3.77
N VAL A 24 9.99 4.87 -4.23
CA VAL A 24 10.53 3.71 -3.49
C VAL A 24 11.44 2.89 -4.37
N ILE A 25 12.32 2.10 -3.75
CA ILE A 25 13.09 1.07 -4.44
C ILE A 25 12.22 -0.18 -4.52
N GLU A 26 11.79 -0.58 -5.71
CA GLU A 26 10.75 -1.60 -5.91
C GLU A 26 11.03 -2.95 -5.21
N ASN A 27 12.29 -3.39 -5.21
CA ASN A 27 12.69 -4.66 -4.60
C ASN A 27 12.96 -4.56 -3.09
N GLU A 28 12.81 -3.39 -2.49
CA GLU A 28 12.91 -3.21 -1.05
C GLU A 28 11.62 -3.71 -0.35
N HIS A 29 11.79 -4.33 0.82
CA HIS A 29 10.69 -5.03 1.50
C HIS A 29 9.93 -4.17 2.51
N PHE A 30 10.54 -3.11 3.04
CA PHE A 30 10.02 -2.38 4.17
C PHE A 30 8.88 -1.43 3.77
N TRP A 31 9.01 -0.72 2.65
CA TRP A 31 7.89 0.08 2.13
C TRP A 31 6.69 -0.82 1.81
N PHE A 32 6.94 -1.99 1.22
CA PHE A 32 5.88 -2.92 0.83
C PHE A 32 5.19 -3.51 2.06
N GLY A 33 5.94 -3.90 3.09
CA GLY A 33 5.40 -4.32 4.37
C GLY A 33 4.60 -3.21 5.06
N THR A 34 5.06 -1.96 4.96
CA THR A 34 4.34 -0.80 5.49
C THR A 34 2.98 -0.64 4.80
N LEU A 35 2.91 -0.72 3.47
CA LEU A 35 1.63 -0.66 2.75
C LEU A 35 0.68 -1.77 3.18
N LEU A 36 1.16 -3.02 3.29
CA LEU A 36 0.32 -4.14 3.73
C LEU A 36 -0.22 -3.93 5.17
N SER A 37 0.57 -3.30 6.05
CA SER A 37 0.16 -3.02 7.42
C SER A 37 -0.93 -1.96 7.55
N LEU A 38 -1.07 -1.08 6.55
CA LEU A 38 -2.12 -0.07 6.49
C LEU A 38 -3.48 -0.66 6.10
N GLY A 39 -3.49 -1.84 5.48
CA GLY A 39 -4.73 -2.54 5.14
C GLY A 39 -5.60 -1.77 4.15
N ASP A 40 -6.87 -1.57 4.52
CA ASP A 40 -7.90 -0.90 3.73
C ASP A 40 -7.92 0.62 3.87
N TRP A 41 -7.01 1.20 4.66
CA TRP A 41 -6.83 2.66 4.78
C TRP A 41 -6.18 3.30 3.55
N ILE A 42 -5.63 2.50 2.64
CA ILE A 42 -4.98 2.98 1.43
C ILE A 42 -5.40 2.13 0.22
N GLU A 43 -5.39 2.75 -0.95
CA GLU A 43 -5.46 2.04 -2.22
C GLU A 43 -4.27 2.43 -3.11
N ILE A 44 -3.67 1.44 -3.77
CA ILE A 44 -2.70 1.71 -4.83
C ILE A 44 -3.44 1.96 -6.13
N ILE A 45 -3.34 3.19 -6.65
CA ILE A 45 -3.97 3.58 -7.92
C ILE A 45 -3.10 3.14 -9.11
N THR A 46 -1.79 3.39 -9.05
CA THR A 46 -0.80 2.98 -10.05
C THR A 46 0.57 2.75 -9.40
N PRO A 47 1.48 1.96 -10.01
CA PRO A 47 1.28 1.19 -11.24
C PRO A 47 0.61 -0.17 -11.00
N GLU A 48 0.02 -0.72 -12.06
CA GLU A 48 -0.84 -1.90 -12.01
C GLU A 48 -0.14 -3.16 -11.44
N HIS A 49 1.16 -3.34 -11.71
CA HIS A 49 1.91 -4.48 -11.19
C HIS A 49 2.05 -4.45 -9.66
N ILE A 50 2.08 -3.26 -9.03
CA ILE A 50 2.09 -3.15 -7.57
C ILE A 50 0.73 -3.51 -6.98
N ARG A 51 -0.37 -3.15 -7.65
CA ARG A 51 -1.73 -3.58 -7.25
C ARG A 51 -1.83 -5.11 -7.23
N HIS A 52 -1.34 -5.76 -8.29
CA HIS A 52 -1.26 -7.22 -8.37
C HIS A 52 -0.39 -7.81 -7.26
N ARG A 53 0.77 -7.21 -6.97
CA ARG A 53 1.66 -7.65 -5.90
C ARG A 53 1.00 -7.60 -4.53
N VAL A 54 0.27 -6.52 -4.22
CA VAL A 54 -0.53 -6.39 -2.98
C VAL A 54 -1.62 -7.45 -2.94
N LEU A 55 -2.39 -7.61 -4.02
CA LEU A 55 -3.46 -8.61 -4.11
C LEU A 55 -2.96 -10.02 -3.82
N GLU A 56 -1.87 -10.44 -4.46
CA GLU A 56 -1.30 -11.77 -4.29
C GLU A 56 -0.71 -11.97 -2.88
N ALA A 57 -0.12 -10.94 -2.28
CA ALA A 57 0.33 -11.00 -0.90
C ALA A 57 -0.86 -11.15 0.08
N SER A 58 -1.91 -10.35 -0.09
CA SER A 58 -3.12 -10.40 0.74
C SER A 58 -3.82 -11.75 0.65
N LYS A 59 -3.96 -12.33 -0.55
CA LYS A 59 -4.51 -13.68 -0.74
C LYS A 59 -3.72 -14.74 0.03
N LYS A 60 -2.37 -14.67 0.00
CA LYS A 60 -1.50 -15.59 0.74
C LYS A 60 -1.70 -15.43 2.25
N ILE A 61 -1.76 -14.20 2.74
CA ILE A 61 -2.01 -13.92 4.16
C ILE A 61 -3.36 -14.50 4.58
N VAL A 62 -4.44 -14.18 3.87
CA VAL A 62 -5.78 -14.71 4.18
C VAL A 62 -5.80 -16.25 4.14
N SER A 63 -5.16 -16.87 3.15
CA SER A 63 -5.08 -18.32 3.03
C SER A 63 -4.43 -19.01 4.24
N LEU A 64 -3.49 -18.35 4.95
CA LEU A 64 -2.88 -18.90 6.16
C LEU A 64 -3.89 -19.03 7.30
N TYR A 65 -4.89 -18.15 7.34
CA TYR A 65 -5.86 -18.06 8.43
C TYR A 65 -7.23 -18.64 8.10
N GLN A 66 -7.45 -19.17 6.89
CA GLN A 66 -8.72 -19.78 6.46
C GLN A 66 -9.15 -21.00 7.30
N LYS A 67 -8.25 -21.58 8.08
CA LYS A 67 -8.51 -22.76 8.93
C LYS A 67 -8.61 -22.44 10.43
N LEU A 68 -8.47 -21.16 10.81
CA LEU A 68 -8.82 -20.71 12.16
C LEU A 68 -10.35 -20.61 12.28
#